data_AF-A0AAE9GY59-F1
#
_entry.id   AF-A0AAE9GY59-F1
#
_cell.length_a   1.000
_cell.length_b   1.000
_cell.length_c   1.000
_cell.angle_alpha   90.00
_cell.angle_beta   90.00
_cell.angle_gamma   90.00
#
_symmetry.space_group_name_H-M   'P 1'
#
loop_
_entity.id
_entity.type
_entity.pdbx_description
1 polymer ?
#
loop_
_entity_poly.entity_id
_entity_poly.type
_entity_poly.pdbx_seq_one_letter_code
_entity_poly.pdbx_strand_id
1 'polypeptide(L)'
;MRSKQGTQFRIWATARLKDYLLKGYALNQKRLQQNAAELEQALALIQKTAASPELTLESGRGLVDIVSRYTQTFLWLQQYDEGLLGEPKGENGGALPSAIEARTALAALKQQLMARGEATDLFARERGDGLDALLGNLEQSVFGEPAYPSIESKAAHLLYFVVKNHPFSDGNKRSGAFLFVDFLHRNDRLLNRSGQAVINDTGLAALTLLVAESDPKQKETLIRLMMHMLQQAV
;
A
#
# COMPACT_ATOMS: atom_id res chain seq x y z
N MET A 1 -17.18 9.86 -47.65
CA MET A 1 -17.44 11.00 -46.74
C MET A 1 -17.05 10.62 -45.32
N ARG A 2 -16.08 11.34 -44.71
CA ARG A 2 -15.75 11.18 -43.28
C ARG A 2 -16.76 12.01 -42.48
N SER A 3 -17.81 11.36 -41.97
CA SER A 3 -18.72 12.02 -41.03
C SER A 3 -17.97 12.32 -39.72
N LYS A 4 -18.16 13.53 -39.16
CA LYS A 4 -17.59 13.91 -37.85
C LYS A 4 -17.93 12.90 -36.76
N GLN A 5 -19.12 12.30 -36.81
CA GLN A 5 -19.55 11.24 -35.89
C GLN A 5 -18.76 9.94 -36.09
N GLY A 6 -18.44 9.58 -37.34
CA GLY A 6 -17.63 8.39 -37.64
C GLY A 6 -16.18 8.53 -37.16
N THR A 7 -15.62 9.73 -37.18
CA THR A 7 -14.29 10.01 -36.62
C THR A 7 -14.31 9.94 -35.09
N GLN A 8 -15.31 10.53 -34.43
CA GLN A 8 -15.46 10.46 -32.97
C GLN A 8 -15.68 9.03 -32.48
N PHE A 9 -16.49 8.23 -33.18
CA PHE A 9 -16.69 6.82 -32.86
C PHE A 9 -15.39 6.01 -32.98
N ARG A 10 -14.58 6.25 -34.04
CA ARG A 10 -13.28 5.57 -34.19
C ARG A 10 -12.29 5.97 -33.10
N ILE A 11 -12.26 7.24 -32.70
CA ILE A 11 -11.41 7.70 -31.59
C ILE A 11 -11.84 7.04 -30.27
N TRP A 12 -13.15 7.04 -29.97
CA TRP A 12 -13.70 6.42 -28.77
C TRP A 12 -13.46 4.90 -28.74
N ALA A 13 -13.73 4.20 -29.85
CA ALA A 13 -13.54 2.76 -29.96
C ALA A 13 -12.06 2.37 -29.81
N THR A 14 -11.14 3.16 -30.39
CA THR A 14 -9.70 2.91 -30.29
C THR A 14 -9.19 3.19 -28.87
N ALA A 15 -9.68 4.24 -28.21
CA ALA A 15 -9.37 4.49 -26.80
C ALA A 15 -9.86 3.35 -25.90
N ARG A 16 -11.07 2.83 -26.15
CA ARG A 16 -11.65 1.73 -25.37
C ARG A 16 -10.96 0.39 -25.61
N LEU A 17 -10.57 0.10 -26.85
CA LEU A 17 -9.74 -1.06 -27.21
C LEU A 17 -8.34 -0.97 -26.58
N LYS A 18 -7.73 0.21 -26.56
CA LYS A 18 -6.45 0.45 -25.89
C LYS A 18 -6.56 0.24 -24.38
N ASP A 19 -7.63 0.74 -23.75
CA ASP A 19 -7.95 0.46 -22.36
C ASP A 19 -8.13 -1.05 -22.09
N TYR A 20 -8.81 -1.77 -22.99
CA TYR A 20 -9.01 -3.22 -22.91
C TYR A 20 -7.72 -4.01 -23.01
N LEU A 21 -6.83 -3.62 -23.93
CA LEU A 21 -5.54 -4.28 -24.16
C LEU A 21 -4.53 -3.98 -23.04
N LEU A 22 -4.66 -2.84 -22.36
CA LEU A 22 -3.81 -2.46 -21.23
C LEU A 22 -4.31 -3.00 -19.88
N LYS A 23 -5.62 -3.12 -19.68
CA LYS A 23 -6.23 -3.46 -18.38
C LYS A 23 -6.86 -4.86 -18.34
N GLY A 24 -7.03 -5.53 -19.48
CA GLY A 24 -7.47 -6.94 -19.55
C GLY A 24 -8.96 -7.21 -19.29
N TYR A 25 -9.79 -6.21 -18.98
CA TYR A 25 -11.24 -6.36 -18.73
C TYR A 25 -12.03 -5.04 -18.97
N ALA A 26 -13.32 -5.12 -19.33
CA ALA A 26 -14.25 -4.01 -19.18
C ALA A 26 -14.93 -4.06 -17.81
N LEU A 27 -14.40 -3.30 -16.85
CA LEU A 27 -15.09 -3.07 -15.59
C LEU A 27 -16.18 -2.01 -15.81
N ASN A 28 -17.39 -2.28 -15.33
CA ASN A 28 -18.45 -1.27 -15.23
C ASN A 28 -18.21 -0.42 -13.98
N GLN A 29 -17.18 0.44 -14.05
CA GLN A 29 -16.73 1.31 -12.96
C GLN A 29 -17.87 2.13 -12.33
N LYS A 30 -18.90 2.49 -13.12
CA LYS A 30 -20.04 3.26 -12.64
C LYS A 30 -20.92 2.48 -11.65
N ARG A 31 -21.18 1.20 -11.92
CA ARG A 31 -21.97 0.33 -11.02
C ARG A 31 -21.21 0.02 -9.74
N LEU A 32 -19.91 -0.15 -9.85
CA LEU A 32 -19.00 -0.43 -8.75
C LEU A 32 -18.85 0.78 -7.81
N GLN A 33 -18.72 1.99 -8.35
CA GLN A 33 -18.73 3.23 -7.55
C GLN A 33 -20.08 3.50 -6.87
N GLN A 34 -21.20 3.15 -7.52
CA GLN A 34 -22.52 3.26 -6.90
C GLN A 34 -22.66 2.34 -5.68
N ASN A 35 -22.21 1.08 -5.78
CA ASN A 35 -22.27 0.14 -4.65
C ASN A 35 -21.45 0.63 -3.44
N ALA A 36 -20.26 1.20 -3.68
CA ALA A 36 -19.45 1.78 -2.61
C ALA A 36 -20.14 2.99 -1.96
N ALA A 37 -20.75 3.87 -2.76
CA ALA A 37 -21.50 5.02 -2.25
C ALA A 37 -22.76 4.62 -1.47
N GLU A 38 -23.45 3.56 -1.89
CA GLU A 38 -24.60 3.00 -1.16
C GLU A 38 -24.18 2.42 0.19
N LEU A 39 -23.02 1.73 0.25
CA LEU A 39 -22.47 1.24 1.51
C LEU A 39 -22.07 2.40 2.45
N GLU A 40 -21.42 3.45 1.92
CA GLU A 40 -21.09 4.65 2.70
C GLU A 40 -22.35 5.30 3.31
N GLN A 41 -23.42 5.42 2.51
CA GLN A 41 -24.69 5.97 2.99
C GLN A 41 -25.35 5.06 4.05
N ALA A 42 -25.33 3.74 3.86
CA ALA A 42 -25.87 2.79 4.83
C ALA A 42 -25.10 2.85 6.16
N LEU A 43 -23.77 2.94 6.12
CA LEU A 43 -22.94 3.06 7.31
C LEU A 43 -23.15 4.40 8.03
N ALA A 44 -23.33 5.50 7.29
CA ALA A 44 -23.66 6.81 7.87
C ALA A 44 -25.02 6.80 8.58
N LEU A 45 -26.01 6.10 8.01
CA LEU A 45 -27.32 5.89 8.65
C LEU A 45 -27.18 5.08 9.94
N ILE A 46 -26.42 3.99 9.92
CA ILE A 46 -26.16 3.14 11.10
C ILE A 46 -25.48 3.95 12.21
N GLN A 47 -24.45 4.75 11.89
CA GLN A 47 -23.78 5.63 12.86
C GLN A 47 -24.74 6.67 13.46
N LYS A 48 -25.60 7.28 12.64
CA LYS A 48 -26.61 8.24 13.10
C LYS A 48 -27.64 7.59 14.02
N THR A 49 -28.08 6.38 13.70
CA THR A 49 -29.01 5.61 14.54
C THR A 49 -28.34 5.16 15.84
N ALA A 50 -27.05 4.80 15.82
CA ALA A 50 -26.21 4.49 17.00
C ALA A 50 -26.28 5.58 18.07
N ALA A 51 -26.13 6.83 17.60
CA ALA A 51 -26.04 8.01 18.42
C ALA A 51 -27.42 8.49 18.92
N SER A 52 -28.51 7.87 18.45
CA SER A 52 -29.85 8.21 18.90
C SER A 52 -30.10 7.65 20.32
N PRO A 53 -30.63 8.47 21.25
CA PRO A 53 -30.97 8.03 22.61
C PRO A 53 -31.97 6.86 22.68
N GLU A 54 -32.68 6.59 21.59
CA GLU A 54 -33.80 5.63 21.50
C GLU A 54 -33.37 4.16 21.40
N LEU A 55 -32.11 3.85 21.09
CA LEU A 55 -31.58 2.48 21.19
C LEU A 55 -31.39 2.11 22.66
N THR A 56 -32.46 1.63 23.27
CA THR A 56 -32.61 1.27 24.70
C THR A 56 -32.28 -0.20 24.99
N LEU A 57 -31.71 -0.94 24.03
CA LEU A 57 -31.25 -2.32 24.22
C LEU A 57 -29.71 -2.36 24.17
N GLU A 58 -29.10 -2.82 25.27
CA GLU A 58 -27.64 -2.97 25.46
C GLU A 58 -26.97 -3.74 24.30
N SER A 59 -27.65 -4.77 23.78
CA SER A 59 -27.19 -5.58 22.63
C SER A 59 -27.22 -4.83 21.29
N GLY A 60 -28.13 -3.85 21.13
CA GLY A 60 -28.23 -3.04 19.92
C GLY A 60 -27.11 -2.01 19.80
N ARG A 61 -26.71 -1.41 20.93
CA ARG A 61 -25.57 -0.47 20.96
C ARG A 61 -24.24 -1.15 20.65
N GLY A 62 -24.00 -2.34 21.23
CA GLY A 62 -22.74 -3.07 21.01
C GLY A 62 -22.49 -3.43 19.54
N LEU A 63 -23.50 -3.90 18.81
CA LEU A 63 -23.37 -4.19 17.38
C LEU A 63 -23.11 -2.92 16.56
N VAL A 64 -23.78 -1.82 16.91
CA VAL A 64 -23.61 -0.58 16.17
C VAL A 64 -22.24 0.04 16.42
N ASP A 65 -21.69 -0.08 17.62
CA ASP A 65 -20.31 0.32 17.93
C ASP A 65 -19.29 -0.50 17.14
N ILE A 66 -19.51 -1.81 17.00
CA ILE A 66 -18.66 -2.68 16.16
C ILE A 66 -18.73 -2.23 14.70
N VAL A 67 -19.94 -2.10 14.14
CA VAL A 67 -20.10 -1.67 12.73
C VAL A 67 -19.44 -0.33 12.51
N SER A 68 -19.68 0.65 13.40
CA SER A 68 -19.10 1.99 13.31
C SER A 68 -17.57 1.98 13.37
N ARG A 69 -16.99 1.12 14.22
CA ARG A 69 -15.54 0.98 14.38
C ARG A 69 -14.88 0.33 13.16
N TYR A 70 -15.55 -0.61 12.50
CA TYR A 70 -14.98 -1.39 11.40
C TYR A 70 -15.50 -0.98 10.01
N THR A 71 -16.37 0.03 9.90
CA THR A 71 -16.85 0.64 8.64
C THR A 71 -15.73 0.76 7.60
N GLN A 72 -14.63 1.40 7.97
CA GLN A 72 -13.51 1.65 7.06
C GLN A 72 -12.83 0.35 6.63
N THR A 73 -12.68 -0.60 7.56
CA THR A 73 -12.13 -1.93 7.28
C THR A 73 -12.99 -2.67 6.26
N PHE A 74 -14.31 -2.69 6.43
CA PHE A 74 -15.21 -3.36 5.50
C PHE A 74 -15.20 -2.71 4.11
N LEU A 75 -15.14 -1.38 4.05
CA LEU A 75 -15.04 -0.66 2.78
C LEU A 75 -13.73 -1.02 2.03
N TRP A 76 -12.60 -1.07 2.74
CA TRP A 76 -11.32 -1.48 2.14
C TRP A 76 -11.34 -2.93 1.66
N LEU A 77 -11.90 -3.86 2.44
CA LEU A 77 -12.02 -5.26 2.05
C LEU A 77 -12.86 -5.42 0.78
N GLN A 78 -14.01 -4.74 0.71
CA GLN A 78 -14.84 -4.77 -0.50
C GLN A 78 -14.08 -4.19 -1.71
N GLN A 79 -13.44 -3.03 -1.54
CA GLN A 79 -12.68 -2.41 -2.64
C GLN A 79 -11.49 -3.26 -3.08
N TYR A 80 -10.86 -3.98 -2.16
CA TYR A 80 -9.80 -4.94 -2.46
C TYR A 80 -10.34 -6.11 -3.29
N ASP A 81 -11.44 -6.74 -2.87
CA ASP A 81 -12.07 -7.87 -3.57
C ASP A 81 -12.56 -7.50 -4.97
N GLU A 82 -13.06 -6.27 -5.12
CA GLU A 82 -13.55 -5.74 -6.40
C GLU A 82 -12.40 -5.20 -7.31
N GLY A 83 -11.16 -5.19 -6.82
CA GLY A 83 -10.01 -4.62 -7.54
C GLY A 83 -10.10 -3.10 -7.75
N LEU A 84 -10.89 -2.42 -6.92
CA LEU A 84 -11.19 -1.00 -6.98
C LEU A 84 -10.41 -0.17 -5.99
N LEU A 85 -9.64 -0.78 -5.09
CA LEU A 85 -8.88 -0.07 -4.08
C LEU A 85 -8.08 1.03 -4.77
N GLY A 86 -8.46 2.28 -4.52
CA GLY A 86 -7.87 3.45 -5.16
C GLY A 86 -6.53 3.80 -4.53
N GLU A 87 -5.73 4.60 -5.22
CA GLU A 87 -4.54 5.18 -4.61
C GLU A 87 -4.99 6.25 -3.58
N PRO A 88 -4.62 6.11 -2.30
CA PRO A 88 -4.98 7.11 -1.30
C PRO A 88 -4.15 8.38 -1.48
N LYS A 89 -4.60 9.47 -0.86
CA LYS A 89 -3.77 10.67 -0.72
C LYS A 89 -2.61 10.36 0.23
N GLY A 90 -1.41 10.69 -0.21
CA GLY A 90 -0.19 10.61 0.59
C GLY A 90 0.43 11.97 0.86
N GLU A 91 1.47 11.96 1.66
CA GLU A 91 2.32 13.11 1.92
C GLU A 91 3.43 13.16 0.86
N ASN A 92 3.48 14.24 0.07
CA ASN A 92 4.46 14.38 -1.00
C ASN A 92 5.89 14.42 -0.47
N GLY A 93 6.82 13.78 -1.18
CA GLY A 93 8.22 13.72 -0.83
C GLY A 93 8.63 12.34 -0.31
N GLY A 94 9.44 12.33 0.75
CA GLY A 94 10.10 11.14 1.26
C GLY A 94 11.54 11.03 0.74
N ALA A 95 12.50 11.25 1.63
CA ALA A 95 13.92 11.04 1.34
C ALA A 95 14.28 9.56 1.59
N LEU A 96 14.70 8.87 0.54
CA LEU A 96 15.28 7.54 0.69
C LEU A 96 16.67 7.62 1.32
N PRO A 97 17.07 6.63 2.14
CA PRO A 97 18.46 6.52 2.56
C PRO A 97 19.34 6.31 1.32
N SER A 98 20.54 6.88 1.32
CA SER A 98 21.55 6.50 0.35
C SER A 98 21.88 5.00 0.47
N ALA A 99 22.41 4.41 -0.61
CA ALA A 99 22.81 3.00 -0.58
C ALA A 99 23.82 2.71 0.54
N ILE A 100 24.71 3.67 0.86
CA ILE A 100 25.68 3.55 1.96
C ILE A 100 24.97 3.53 3.32
N GLU A 101 23.99 4.41 3.54
CA GLU A 101 23.23 4.43 4.79
C GLU A 101 22.40 3.16 4.97
N ALA A 102 21.72 2.70 3.91
CA ALA A 102 20.94 1.46 3.93
C ALA A 102 21.83 0.24 4.25
N ARG A 103 23.02 0.16 3.62
CA ARG A 103 24.02 -0.88 3.92
C ARG A 103 24.50 -0.84 5.36
N THR A 104 24.80 0.35 5.87
CA THR A 104 25.28 0.54 7.24
C THR A 104 24.22 0.10 8.24
N ALA A 105 22.96 0.48 8.02
CA ALA A 105 21.84 0.10 8.85
C ALA A 105 21.59 -1.43 8.83
N LEU A 106 21.63 -2.05 7.64
CA LEU A 106 21.50 -3.51 7.49
C LEU A 106 22.67 -4.27 8.11
N ALA A 107 23.89 -3.75 8.03
CA ALA A 107 25.05 -4.34 8.68
C ALA A 107 24.91 -4.30 10.22
N ALA A 108 24.43 -3.19 10.78
CA ALA A 108 24.14 -3.10 12.21
C ALA A 108 23.06 -4.10 12.64
N LEU A 109 21.97 -4.22 11.87
CA LEU A 109 20.94 -5.24 12.10
C LEU A 109 21.52 -6.66 12.04
N LYS A 110 22.33 -6.96 11.02
CA LYS A 110 22.99 -8.26 10.85
C LYS A 110 23.79 -8.63 12.11
N GLN A 111 24.62 -7.70 12.60
CA GLN A 111 25.44 -7.93 13.79
C GLN A 111 24.58 -8.23 15.03
N GLN A 112 23.49 -7.49 15.24
CA GLN A 112 22.58 -7.71 16.36
C GLN A 112 21.89 -9.09 16.27
N LEU A 113 21.43 -9.49 15.09
CA LEU A 113 20.78 -10.79 14.90
C LEU A 113 21.78 -11.95 15.04
N MET A 114 23.01 -11.81 14.53
CA MET A 114 24.05 -12.82 14.70
C MET A 114 24.45 -12.99 16.16
N ALA A 115 24.56 -11.90 16.92
CA ALA A 115 24.83 -11.96 18.36
C ALA A 115 23.76 -12.72 19.15
N ARG A 116 22.52 -12.77 18.65
CA ARG A 116 21.40 -13.54 19.21
C ARG A 116 21.25 -14.95 18.62
N GLY A 117 22.08 -15.32 17.65
CA GLY A 117 21.96 -16.60 16.92
C GLY A 117 20.78 -16.67 15.95
N GLU A 118 20.19 -15.53 15.58
CA GLU A 118 18.99 -15.43 14.72
C GLU A 118 19.32 -15.23 13.23
N ALA A 119 20.60 -15.04 12.90
CA ALA A 119 21.09 -14.82 11.55
C ALA A 119 22.47 -15.47 11.34
N THR A 120 22.79 -15.71 10.07
CA THR A 120 24.11 -16.17 9.63
C THR A 120 24.81 -15.08 8.82
N ASP A 121 26.02 -15.36 8.37
CA ASP A 121 26.75 -14.44 7.50
C ASP A 121 26.08 -14.14 6.16
N LEU A 122 25.12 -14.97 5.74
CA LEU A 122 24.36 -14.78 4.50
C LEU A 122 23.24 -13.74 4.63
N PHE A 123 22.83 -13.40 5.86
CA PHE A 123 21.78 -12.43 6.10
C PHE A 123 22.17 -11.05 5.53
N ALA A 124 21.27 -10.46 4.75
CA ALA A 124 21.45 -9.16 4.10
C ALA A 124 22.72 -9.05 3.23
N ARG A 125 23.33 -10.18 2.83
CA ARG A 125 24.47 -10.18 1.91
C ARG A 125 23.97 -9.92 0.48
N GLU A 126 24.29 -8.76 -0.06
CA GLU A 126 23.87 -8.33 -1.40
C GLU A 126 24.27 -9.31 -2.52
N ARG A 127 23.41 -9.40 -3.53
CA ARG A 127 23.65 -10.10 -4.79
C ARG A 127 23.91 -9.06 -5.88
N GLY A 128 25.18 -8.80 -6.16
CA GLY A 128 25.59 -7.73 -7.08
C GLY A 128 25.09 -6.37 -6.61
N ASP A 129 24.66 -5.52 -7.55
CA ASP A 129 24.24 -4.14 -7.28
C ASP A 129 22.72 -4.02 -7.03
N GLY A 130 22.10 -5.09 -6.53
CA GLY A 130 20.64 -5.19 -6.42
C GLY A 130 20.01 -4.11 -5.54
N LEU A 131 20.69 -3.68 -4.47
CA LEU A 131 20.20 -2.63 -3.59
C LEU A 131 20.32 -1.24 -4.23
N ASP A 132 21.44 -0.91 -4.88
CA ASP A 132 21.61 0.38 -5.57
C ASP A 132 20.61 0.52 -6.72
N ALA A 133 20.42 -0.54 -7.51
CA ALA A 133 19.45 -0.54 -8.62
C ALA A 133 18.02 -0.33 -8.11
N LEU A 134 17.65 -0.94 -6.98
CA LEU A 134 16.34 -0.79 -6.37
C LEU A 134 16.11 0.64 -5.86
N LEU A 135 17.04 1.17 -5.06
CA LEU A 135 16.93 2.53 -4.53
C LEU A 135 16.96 3.58 -5.66
N GLY A 136 17.81 3.36 -6.67
CA GLY A 136 17.87 4.19 -7.86
C GLY A 136 16.56 4.20 -8.65
N ASN A 137 15.88 3.05 -8.80
CA ASN A 137 14.56 2.97 -9.42
C ASN A 137 13.52 3.80 -8.66
N LEU A 138 13.53 3.75 -7.32
CA LEU A 138 12.59 4.50 -6.49
C LEU A 138 12.80 6.03 -6.53
N GLU A 139 13.97 6.50 -6.95
CA GLU A 139 14.24 7.94 -7.16
C GLU A 139 14.07 8.39 -8.63
N GLN A 140 13.61 7.51 -9.52
CA GLN A 140 13.39 7.88 -10.93
C GLN A 140 12.24 8.86 -11.11
N SER A 141 12.32 9.65 -12.18
CA SER A 141 11.26 10.56 -12.61
C SER A 141 10.66 10.14 -13.95
N VAL A 142 9.35 10.33 -14.11
CA VAL A 142 8.59 10.06 -15.33
C VAL A 142 7.92 11.36 -15.77
N PHE A 143 8.18 11.80 -17.00
CA PHE A 143 7.69 13.08 -17.54
C PHE A 143 8.04 14.32 -16.70
N GLY A 144 9.18 14.28 -15.99
CA GLY A 144 9.66 15.39 -15.15
C GLY A 144 9.16 15.37 -13.70
N GLU A 145 8.29 14.42 -13.36
CA GLU A 145 7.74 14.24 -12.00
C GLU A 145 8.28 12.96 -11.36
N PRO A 146 8.45 12.88 -10.04
CA PRO A 146 8.86 11.64 -9.36
C PRO A 146 7.90 10.48 -9.69
N ALA A 147 8.46 9.31 -10.01
CA ALA A 147 7.66 8.10 -10.27
C ALA A 147 6.85 7.67 -9.03
N TYR A 148 7.38 7.96 -7.84
CA TYR A 148 6.78 7.66 -6.54
C TYR A 148 6.75 8.97 -5.73
N PRO A 149 5.68 9.78 -5.86
CA PRO A 149 5.69 11.15 -5.38
C PRO A 149 5.44 11.31 -3.88
N SER A 150 4.95 10.28 -3.18
CA SER A 150 4.60 10.34 -1.75
C SER A 150 5.40 9.37 -0.88
N ILE A 151 5.49 9.68 0.41
CA ILE A 151 6.10 8.82 1.43
C ILE A 151 5.42 7.44 1.42
N GLU A 152 4.09 7.39 1.40
CA GLU A 152 3.33 6.13 1.37
C GLU A 152 3.64 5.31 0.12
N SER A 153 3.73 5.95 -1.05
CA SER A 153 4.04 5.27 -2.32
C SER A 153 5.48 4.74 -2.32
N LYS A 154 6.47 5.56 -1.90
CA LYS A 154 7.88 5.14 -1.80
C LYS A 154 8.06 4.01 -0.79
N ALA A 155 7.44 4.10 0.40
CA ALA A 155 7.51 3.06 1.42
C ALA A 155 6.92 1.74 0.91
N ALA A 156 5.71 1.78 0.33
CA ALA A 156 5.04 0.60 -0.22
C ALA A 156 5.89 -0.09 -1.29
N HIS A 157 6.46 0.68 -2.22
CA HIS A 157 7.32 0.13 -3.27
C HIS A 157 8.67 -0.37 -2.74
N LEU A 158 9.27 0.30 -1.75
CA LEU A 158 10.49 -0.17 -1.09
C LEU A 158 10.29 -1.56 -0.47
N LEU A 159 9.24 -1.74 0.32
CA LEU A 159 8.93 -3.04 0.91
C LEU A 159 8.66 -4.08 -0.19
N TYR A 160 7.82 -3.74 -1.18
CA TYR A 160 7.47 -4.64 -2.28
C TYR A 160 8.71 -5.11 -3.05
N PHE A 161 9.57 -4.18 -3.48
CA PHE A 161 10.72 -4.49 -4.30
C PHE A 161 11.78 -5.28 -3.55
N VAL A 162 12.08 -4.95 -2.28
CA VAL A 162 13.09 -5.70 -1.52
C VAL A 162 12.62 -7.14 -1.30
N VAL A 163 11.33 -7.32 -0.99
CA VAL A 163 10.77 -8.66 -0.76
C VAL A 163 10.69 -9.47 -2.05
N LYS A 164 10.24 -8.89 -3.17
CA LYS A 164 10.03 -9.61 -4.45
C LYS A 164 11.28 -9.79 -5.29
N ASN A 165 12.18 -8.79 -5.33
CA ASN A 165 13.35 -8.83 -6.21
C ASN A 165 14.51 -9.60 -5.57
N HIS A 166 14.41 -9.93 -4.28
CA HIS A 166 15.41 -10.69 -3.53
C HIS A 166 16.86 -10.17 -3.71
N PRO A 167 17.15 -8.89 -3.43
CA PRO A 167 18.48 -8.31 -3.65
C PRO A 167 19.54 -8.92 -2.72
N PHE A 168 19.15 -9.65 -1.67
CA PHE A 168 20.05 -10.30 -0.73
C PHE A 168 20.04 -11.83 -0.87
N SER A 169 21.15 -12.44 -0.46
CA SER A 169 21.35 -13.89 -0.46
C SER A 169 20.41 -14.61 0.50
N ASP A 170 20.20 -14.03 1.68
CA ASP A 170 19.22 -14.44 2.67
C ASP A 170 18.65 -13.20 3.39
N GLY A 171 17.49 -13.34 4.02
CA GLY A 171 16.91 -12.32 4.88
C GLY A 171 16.04 -11.29 4.18
N ASN A 172 15.74 -11.42 2.88
CA ASN A 172 14.99 -10.40 2.09
C ASN A 172 13.70 -9.89 2.75
N LYS A 173 12.90 -10.78 3.35
CA LYS A 173 11.69 -10.38 4.11
C LYS A 173 12.03 -9.48 5.30
N ARG A 174 12.99 -9.89 6.12
CA ARG A 174 13.45 -9.15 7.31
C ARG A 174 14.14 -7.83 6.94
N SER A 175 15.01 -7.85 5.93
CA SER A 175 15.66 -6.65 5.40
C SER A 175 14.65 -5.66 4.80
N GLY A 176 13.66 -6.15 4.05
CA GLY A 176 12.59 -5.31 3.49
C GLY A 176 11.75 -4.65 4.57
N ALA A 177 11.30 -5.42 5.57
CA ALA A 177 10.56 -4.90 6.72
C ALA A 177 11.38 -3.87 7.51
N PHE A 178 12.67 -4.13 7.71
CA PHE A 178 13.57 -3.19 8.38
C PHE A 178 13.75 -1.88 7.61
N LEU A 179 14.09 -1.95 6.31
CA LEU A 179 14.28 -0.77 5.47
C LEU A 179 12.99 0.06 5.36
N PHE A 180 11.83 -0.60 5.34
CA PHE A 180 10.54 0.05 5.36
C PHE A 180 10.32 0.86 6.65
N VAL A 181 10.59 0.27 7.81
CA VAL A 181 10.47 0.97 9.11
C VAL A 181 11.50 2.09 9.24
N ASP A 182 12.75 1.84 8.83
CA ASP A 182 13.81 2.86 8.83
C ASP A 182 13.45 4.05 7.93
N PHE A 183 12.91 3.80 6.74
CA PHE A 183 12.42 4.84 5.84
C PHE A 183 11.30 5.67 6.47
N LEU A 184 10.30 5.03 7.08
CA LEU A 184 9.22 5.75 7.77
C LEU A 184 9.76 6.56 8.95
N HIS A 185 10.74 6.04 9.69
CA HIS A 185 11.35 6.75 10.81
C HIS A 185 12.11 8.01 10.34
N ARG A 186 12.93 7.89 9.30
CA ARG A 186 13.70 9.00 8.72
C ARG A 186 12.83 10.13 8.17
N ASN A 187 11.59 9.82 7.82
CA ASN A 187 10.62 10.77 7.27
C ASN A 187 9.55 11.16 8.28
N ASP A 188 9.82 11.01 9.59
CA ASP A 188 8.91 11.38 10.70
C ASP A 188 7.50 10.78 10.58
N ARG A 189 7.41 9.60 9.94
CA ARG A 189 6.15 8.97 9.55
C ARG A 189 5.91 7.61 10.19
N LEU A 190 6.86 7.11 10.98
CA LEU A 190 6.72 5.86 11.73
C LEU A 190 5.68 5.98 12.84
N LEU A 191 5.58 7.14 13.49
CA LEU A 191 4.65 7.39 14.59
C LEU A 191 3.53 8.34 14.13
N ASN A 192 2.33 8.11 14.62
CA ASN A 192 1.21 9.03 14.46
C ASN A 192 1.30 10.17 15.50
N ARG A 193 0.33 11.09 15.48
CA ARG A 193 0.26 12.23 16.42
C ARG A 193 0.12 11.83 17.89
N SER A 194 -0.37 10.62 18.19
CA SER A 194 -0.46 10.09 19.56
C SER A 194 0.80 9.33 19.98
N GLY A 195 1.86 9.33 19.16
CA GLY A 195 3.12 8.61 19.43
C GLY A 195 3.02 7.10 19.23
N GLN A 196 1.94 6.60 18.63
CA GLN A 196 1.76 5.19 18.34
C GLN A 196 2.29 4.86 16.94
N ALA A 197 2.87 3.68 16.78
CA ALA A 197 3.35 3.24 15.48
C ALA A 197 2.19 3.17 14.47
N VAL A 198 2.39 3.74 13.28
CA VAL A 198 1.42 3.71 12.18
C VAL A 198 1.14 2.27 11.72
N ILE A 199 2.16 1.41 11.83
CA ILE A 199 2.05 -0.03 11.64
C ILE A 199 2.65 -0.75 12.84
N ASN A 200 1.90 -1.68 13.43
CA ASN A 200 2.40 -2.49 14.56
C ASN A 200 3.15 -3.73 14.06
N ASP A 201 3.86 -4.41 14.96
CA ASP A 201 4.71 -5.57 14.63
C ASP A 201 3.94 -6.69 13.92
N THR A 202 2.71 -6.98 14.37
CA THR A 202 1.86 -8.01 13.77
C THR A 202 1.43 -7.62 12.35
N GLY A 203 1.03 -6.36 12.16
CA GLY A 203 0.65 -5.82 10.85
C GLY A 203 1.82 -5.81 9.87
N LEU A 204 3.01 -5.41 10.32
CA LEU A 204 4.21 -5.42 9.50
C LEU A 204 4.61 -6.84 9.09
N ALA A 205 4.57 -7.79 10.02
CA ALA A 205 4.86 -9.20 9.73
C ALA A 205 3.85 -9.78 8.72
N ALA A 206 2.56 -9.59 8.96
CA ALA A 206 1.50 -10.05 8.07
C ALA A 206 1.63 -9.44 6.67
N LEU A 207 1.90 -8.13 6.59
CA LEU A 207 2.06 -7.43 5.32
C LEU A 207 3.30 -7.92 4.55
N THR A 208 4.43 -8.10 5.24
CA THR A 208 5.66 -8.59 4.63
C THR A 208 5.48 -10.01 4.07
N LEU A 209 4.76 -10.88 4.79
CA LEU A 209 4.41 -12.22 4.32
C LEU A 209 3.44 -12.19 3.14
N LEU A 210 2.40 -11.34 3.21
CA LEU A 210 1.45 -11.15 2.11
C LEU A 210 2.17 -10.72 0.83
N VAL A 211 3.10 -9.76 0.93
CA VAL A 211 3.94 -9.35 -0.20
C VAL A 211 4.82 -10.49 -0.68
N ALA A 212 5.40 -11.30 0.21
CA ALA A 212 6.25 -12.43 -0.20
C ALA A 212 5.46 -13.47 -1.01
N GLU A 213 4.28 -13.87 -0.53
CA GLU A 213 3.49 -14.97 -1.08
C GLU A 213 2.57 -14.57 -2.25
N SER A 214 2.41 -13.28 -2.53
CA SER A 214 1.46 -12.80 -3.55
C SER A 214 1.85 -13.13 -4.99
N ASP A 215 0.85 -13.19 -5.88
CA ASP A 215 1.09 -13.23 -7.33
C ASP A 215 1.59 -11.85 -7.81
N PRO A 216 2.62 -11.77 -8.68
CA PRO A 216 3.09 -10.51 -9.26
C PRO A 216 1.99 -9.65 -9.91
N LYS A 217 0.90 -10.25 -10.41
CA LYS A 217 -0.27 -9.54 -10.96
C LYS A 217 -1.00 -8.70 -9.91
N GLN A 218 -0.86 -9.04 -8.62
CA GLN A 218 -1.47 -8.32 -7.51
C GLN A 218 -0.62 -7.16 -7.00
N LYS A 219 0.52 -6.86 -7.64
CA LYS A 219 1.45 -5.78 -7.26
C LYS A 219 0.71 -4.49 -6.92
N GLU A 220 -0.05 -3.96 -7.86
CA GLU A 220 -0.68 -2.65 -7.72
C GLU A 220 -1.72 -2.64 -6.59
N THR A 221 -2.45 -3.74 -6.40
CA THR A 221 -3.42 -3.87 -5.31
C THR A 221 -2.73 -3.88 -3.95
N LEU A 222 -1.60 -4.59 -3.82
CA LEU A 222 -0.83 -4.64 -2.58
C LEU A 222 -0.14 -3.32 -2.27
N ILE A 223 0.41 -2.63 -3.28
CA ILE A 223 0.94 -1.28 -3.12
C ILE A 223 -0.13 -0.37 -2.53
N ARG A 224 -1.34 -0.36 -3.11
CA ARG A 224 -2.44 0.48 -2.62
C ARG A 224 -2.88 0.08 -1.21
N LEU A 225 -2.95 -1.21 -0.90
CA LEU A 225 -3.25 -1.68 0.45
C LEU A 225 -2.23 -1.15 1.47
N MET A 226 -0.94 -1.24 1.16
CA MET A 226 0.13 -0.69 2.00
C MET A 226 -0.02 0.82 2.19
N MET A 227 -0.31 1.55 1.12
CA MET A 227 -0.52 2.99 1.19
C MET A 227 -1.72 3.34 2.09
N HIS A 228 -2.84 2.61 1.98
CA HIS A 228 -4.01 2.80 2.86
C HIS A 228 -3.67 2.53 4.33
N MET A 229 -2.87 1.50 4.60
CA MET A 229 -2.42 1.20 5.97
C MET A 229 -1.50 2.29 6.56
N LEU A 230 -0.77 3.03 5.73
CA LEU A 230 0.10 4.13 6.15
C LEU A 230 -0.62 5.48 6.25
N GLN A 231 -1.80 5.58 5.64
CA GLN A 231 -2.64 6.76 5.71
C GLN A 231 -3.14 6.93 7.16
N GLN A 232 -2.88 8.09 7.76
CA GLN A 232 -3.46 8.38 9.07
C GLN A 232 -4.96 8.68 8.87
N ALA A 233 -5.81 8.11 9.73
CA ALA A 233 -7.18 8.57 9.86
C ALA A 233 -7.14 10.06 10.28
N VAL A 234 -7.77 10.91 9.47
CA VAL A 234 -7.93 12.35 9.74
C VAL A 234 -8.89 12.57 10.89
#